data_AF-A0A2E6VYZ1-F1
#
_entry.id   AF-A0A2E6VYZ1-F1
#
_cell.length_a   1.000
_cell.length_b   1.000
_cell.length_c   1.000
_cell.angle_alpha   90.00
_cell.angle_beta   90.00
_cell.angle_gamma   90.00
#
_symmetry.space_group_name_H-M   'P 1'
#
loop_
_entity.id
_entity.type
_entity.pdbx_description
1 polymer ?
#
loop_
_entity_poly.entity_id
_entity_poly.type
_entity_poly.pdbx_seq_one_letter_code
_entity_poly.pdbx_strand_id
1 'polypeptide(L)' 'MSNRIHLAAFLLVAMPAFLQAQDKYRVYLGTYTGEVSKGIYQCELNLKDGSLSSATLAGETNSPSFLAFHPNQKFIYAV' A
#
# COMPACT_ATOMS: atom_id res chain seq x y z
N MET A 1 -38.88 45.05 -22.96
CA MET A 1 -37.49 44.81 -22.48
C MET A 1 -37.51 43.74 -21.40
N SER A 2 -37.33 42.49 -21.80
CA SER A 2 -37.32 41.31 -20.92
C SER A 2 -35.88 40.87 -20.72
N ASN A 3 -35.41 40.79 -19.46
CA ASN A 3 -34.37 39.86 -18.99
C ASN A 3 -34.15 40.08 -17.49
N ARG A 4 -34.89 39.36 -16.65
CA ARG A 4 -34.55 39.21 -15.23
C ARG A 4 -33.73 37.93 -15.12
N ILE A 5 -32.41 38.13 -15.00
CA ILE A 5 -31.39 37.10 -14.82
C ILE A 5 -31.64 36.45 -13.46
N HIS A 6 -32.25 35.27 -13.43
CA HIS A 6 -32.26 34.44 -12.23
C HIS A 6 -30.91 33.74 -12.14
N LEU A 7 -30.05 34.30 -11.30
CA LEU A 7 -28.82 33.74 -10.80
C LEU A 7 -29.14 32.40 -10.11
N ALA A 8 -29.14 31.29 -10.87
CA ALA A 8 -29.29 29.95 -10.32
C ALA A 8 -28.01 29.61 -9.55
N ALA A 9 -28.09 29.67 -8.23
CA ALA A 9 -27.04 29.30 -7.31
C ALA A 9 -26.60 27.85 -7.56
N PHE A 10 -25.37 27.67 -8.04
CA PHE A 10 -24.73 26.36 -8.17
C PHE A 10 -24.32 25.91 -6.75
N LEU A 11 -25.19 25.14 -6.10
CA LEU A 11 -24.90 24.53 -4.80
C LEU A 11 -23.82 23.46 -5.02
N LEU A 12 -22.55 23.82 -4.77
CA LEU A 12 -21.45 22.88 -4.71
C LEU A 12 -21.66 22.00 -3.47
N VAL A 13 -22.35 20.88 -3.64
CA VAL A 13 -22.43 19.84 -2.62
C VAL A 13 -21.02 19.25 -2.47
N ALA A 14 -20.30 19.67 -1.43
CA ALA A 14 -19.08 19.02 -1.02
C ALA A 14 -19.45 17.60 -0.54
N MET A 15 -19.32 16.59 -1.40
CA MET A 15 -19.40 15.20 -0.96
C MET A 15 -18.26 14.96 0.03
N PRO A 16 -18.54 14.53 1.28
CA PRO A 16 -17.49 14.01 2.12
C PRO A 16 -16.92 12.77 1.43
N ALA A 17 -15.65 12.84 1.03
CA ALA A 17 -14.93 11.66 0.60
C ALA A 17 -14.84 10.72 1.81
N PHE A 18 -15.64 9.65 1.81
CA PHE A 18 -15.45 8.57 2.76
C PHE A 18 -14.07 7.98 2.50
N LEU A 19 -13.14 8.12 3.46
CA LEU A 19 -11.91 7.35 3.43
C LEU A 19 -12.31 5.88 3.50
N GLN A 20 -12.24 5.19 2.36
CA GLN A 20 -12.30 3.74 2.32
C GLN A 20 -11.06 3.21 3.04
N ALA A 21 -11.25 2.30 4.00
CA ALA A 21 -10.13 1.59 4.59
C ALA A 21 -9.38 0.83 3.48
N GLN A 22 -8.06 0.87 3.52
CA GLN A 22 -7.27 0.11 2.57
C GLN A 22 -7.42 -1.38 2.87
N ASP A 23 -8.02 -2.12 1.93
CA ASP A 23 -8.27 -3.55 2.09
C ASP A 23 -7.04 -4.42 1.83
N LYS A 24 -6.02 -3.86 1.16
CA LYS A 24 -4.87 -4.60 0.65
C LYS A 24 -3.56 -3.89 0.96
N TYR A 25 -2.62 -4.59 1.57
CA TYR A 25 -1.30 -4.06 1.93
C TYR A 25 -0.20 -4.83 1.23
N ARG A 26 0.82 -4.11 0.75
CA ARG A 26 2.09 -4.74 0.34
C ARG A 26 2.89 -5.06 1.60
N VAL A 27 3.30 -6.31 1.75
CA VAL A 27 4.09 -6.80 2.88
C VAL A 27 5.45 -7.25 2.36
N TYR A 28 6.50 -6.99 3.15
CA TYR A 28 7.85 -7.46 2.89
C TYR A 28 8.27 -8.45 3.99
N LEU A 29 8.87 -9.56 3.59
CA LEU A 29 9.20 -10.69 4.44
C LEU A 29 10.72 -10.83 4.50
N GLY A 30 11.28 -10.59 5.69
CA GLY A 30 12.65 -10.98 6.02
C GLY A 30 12.76 -12.48 6.23
N THR A 31 13.90 -13.08 5.91
CA THR A 31 14.10 -14.53 5.99
C THR A 31 15.49 -14.87 6.50
N TYR A 32 15.67 -16.11 6.96
CA TYR A 32 16.99 -16.74 6.97
C TYR A 32 17.22 -17.40 5.61
N THR A 33 18.32 -17.07 4.95
CA THR A 33 18.67 -17.70 3.66
C THR A 33 19.23 -19.09 3.86
N GLY A 34 19.03 -19.95 2.86
CA GLY A 34 19.46 -21.34 2.86
C GLY A 34 19.27 -21.93 1.47
N GLU A 35 18.86 -23.19 1.38
CA GLU A 35 18.68 -23.85 0.08
C GLU A 35 17.52 -23.26 -0.76
N VAL A 36 16.49 -22.71 -0.10
CA VAL A 36 15.25 -22.26 -0.74
C VAL A 36 15.14 -20.74 -0.78
N SER A 37 15.37 -20.08 0.35
CA SER A 37 15.22 -18.62 0.44
C SER A 37 16.45 -17.90 -0.09
N LYS A 38 16.20 -16.88 -0.92
CA LYS A 38 17.23 -16.02 -1.53
C LYS A 38 17.38 -14.64 -0.88
N GLY A 39 16.52 -14.28 0.08
CA GLY A 39 16.58 -12.99 0.75
C GLY A 39 15.21 -12.44 1.13
N ILE A 40 14.87 -11.25 0.62
CA ILE A 40 13.64 -10.54 0.95
C ILE A 40 12.57 -10.85 -0.09
N TYR A 41 11.38 -11.18 0.36
CA TYR A 41 10.22 -11.40 -0.51
C TYR A 41 9.15 -10.33 -0.26
N GLN A 42 8.26 -10.13 -1.23
CA GLN A 42 7.06 -9.31 -1.07
C GLN A 42 5.80 -10.08 -1.48
N CYS A 43 4.67 -9.73 -0.88
CA CYS A 43 3.34 -10.20 -1.25
C CYS A 43 2.27 -9.13 -0.94
N GLU A 44 1.02 -9.42 -1.30
CA GLU A 44 -0.15 -8.63 -0.93
C GLU A 44 -0.95 -9.36 0.16
N LEU A 45 -1.27 -8.65 1.25
CA LEU A 45 -2.18 -9.08 2.31
C LEU A 45 -3.57 -8.48 2.09
N ASN A 46 -4.58 -9.33 1.99
CA ASN A 46 -5.98 -8.93 2.01
C ASN A 46 -6.51 -8.90 3.45
N LEU A 47 -6.88 -7.73 3.96
CA LEU A 47 -7.40 -7.57 5.33
C LEU A 47 -8.84 -8.08 5.51
N LYS A 48 -9.57 -8.36 4.43
CA LYS A 48 -10.95 -8.89 4.53
C LYS A 48 -10.98 -10.35 4.97
N ASP A 49 -10.04 -11.15 4.48
CA ASP A 49 -10.02 -12.60 4.68
C ASP A 49 -8.67 -13.14 5.21
N GLY A 50 -7.66 -12.27 5.34
CA GLY A 50 -6.32 -12.64 5.79
C GLY A 50 -5.46 -13.35 4.75
N SER A 51 -5.91 -13.46 3.50
CA SER A 51 -5.15 -14.16 2.46
C SER A 51 -3.89 -13.40 2.05
N LEU A 52 -2.84 -14.16 1.73
CA LEU A 52 -1.61 -13.66 1.12
C LEU A 52 -1.53 -14.08 -0.34
N SER A 53 -1.14 -13.16 -1.21
CA SER A 53 -0.74 -13.53 -2.58
C SER A 53 0.53 -14.37 -2.58
N SER A 54 0.83 -15.02 -3.70
CA SER A 54 2.14 -15.65 -3.91
C SER A 54 3.27 -14.66 -3.66
N ALA A 55 4.28 -15.08 -2.90
CA ALA A 55 5.44 -14.27 -2.59
C ALA A 55 6.38 -14.19 -3.79
N THR A 56 6.87 -12.99 -4.10
CA THR A 56 7.86 -12.75 -5.15
C THR A 56 9.13 -12.18 -4.55
N LEU A 57 10.29 -12.50 -5.14
CA LEU A 57 11.58 -12.00 -4.68
C LEU A 57 11.63 -10.47 -4.85
N ALA A 58 11.88 -9.76 -3.75
CA ALA A 58 12.00 -8.29 -3.73
C ALA A 58 13.47 -7.84 -3.76
N GLY A 59 14.38 -8.64 -3.21
CA GLY A 59 15.82 -8.39 -3.24
C GLY A 59 16.62 -9.56 -2.67
N GLU A 60 17.74 -9.87 -3.30
CA GLU A 60 18.68 -10.89 -2.81
C GLU A 60 19.61 -10.29 -1.76
N THR A 61 19.76 -10.99 -0.64
CA THR A 61 20.67 -10.63 0.46
C THR A 61 20.72 -11.80 1.44
N ASN A 62 21.83 -11.95 2.17
CA ASN A 62 22.02 -13.07 3.09
C ASN A 62 21.28 -12.83 4.40
N SER A 63 20.39 -13.76 4.76
CA SER A 63 19.64 -13.81 6.01
C SER A 63 19.10 -12.47 6.55
N PRO A 64 18.33 -11.70 5.76
CA PRO A 64 17.73 -10.42 6.20
C PRO A 64 16.62 -10.68 7.21
N SER A 65 16.97 -10.90 8.47
CA SER A 65 16.06 -11.32 9.54
C SER A 65 15.21 -10.19 10.09
N PHE A 66 15.63 -8.94 9.88
CA PHE A 66 14.89 -7.75 10.30
C PHE A 66 14.85 -6.71 9.18
N LEU A 67 13.68 -6.09 9.01
CA LEU A 67 13.43 -5.06 8.00
C LEU A 67 12.84 -3.80 8.64
N ALA A 68 13.30 -2.63 8.19
CA ALA A 68 12.74 -1.35 8.58
C ALA A 68 12.54 -0.45 7.36
N PHE A 69 11.35 0.15 7.23
CA PHE A 69 11.10 1.16 6.21
C PHE A 69 11.76 2.49 6.60
N HIS A 70 12.41 3.13 5.63
CA HIS A 70 12.72 4.55 5.76
C HIS A 70 11.41 5.36 5.85
N PRO A 71 11.34 6.47 6.61
CA PRO A 71 10.10 7.22 6.82
C PRO A 71 9.36 7.68 5.55
N ASN A 72 10.09 7.92 4.46
CA ASN A 72 9.50 8.30 3.16
C ASN A 72 8.99 7.10 2.33
N GLN A 73 9.11 5.88 2.85
CA GLN A 73 8.66 4.61 2.24
C GLN A 73 9.32 4.25 0.90
N LYS A 74 10.41 4.93 0.52
CA LYS A 74 11.16 4.65 -0.73
C LYS A 74 12.27 3.63 -0.56
N PHE A 75 12.68 3.36 0.69
CA PHE A 75 13.81 2.49 1.00
C PHE A 75 13.45 1.54 2.16
N ILE A 76 14.06 0.36 2.15
CA ILE A 76 14.02 -0.62 3.24
C ILE A 76 15.46 -0.91 3.66
N TYR A 77 15.71 -0.91 4.97
CA TYR A 77 16.96 -1.37 5.57
C TYR A 77 16.80 -2.80 6.07
N ALA A 78 17.82 -3.63 5.89
CA ALA A 78 17.81 -5.03 6.27
C ALA A 78 19.08 -5.38 7.05
N VAL A 79 18.95 -6.24 8.09
CA VAL A 79 20.06 -6.81 8.87
C VAL A 79 19.91 -8.31 9.09
#